data_AF-A0A0Q7XH46-F1
#
_entry.id   AF-A0A0Q7XH46-F1
#
_cell.length_a   1.000
_cell.length_b   1.000
_cell.length_c   1.000
_cell.angle_alpha   90.00
_cell.angle_beta   90.00
_cell.angle_gamma   90.00
#
_symmetry.space_group_name_H-M   'P 1'
#
loop_
_entity.id
_entity.type
_entity.pdbx_description
1 polymer ?
#
loop_
_entity_poly.entity_id
_entity_poly.type
_entity_poly.pdbx_seq_one_letter_code
_entity_poly.pdbx_strand_id
1 'polypeptide(L)'
;MLGYLFVLATRKFGERPDRILDDVFSFFDKHPDIPYVVLTSADGIDLRDTLDANVPSISFKDGYYVTEMPDSTVLFVLARRERVNSLRPFSFEDLRDKDHSTDVLNQYGIGRRLFLTHLELMTSVPVPMGELKGAGREPLIDEWLPVAAKFAQRDDIRGRGWPSMRDVVTFNRNHPPKEWKPTPWFPVPWSIEQLEDFDRLPSLGFVHRPVFVPLLDDQGKPVKKPEERQALLYKGWQQALAALSESKRTPGPTRIVASTGGKVRQQVDLHGLLRRILDSGGPAFDPARHDRLIDMDRRLGNTGASTLFMGMAIGVLSGHKDGSISAAINLRDPNEASIVFITPPAEEVRKRQQYWGEDKTTPLVDPANYNNAPAN
;
A
#
# COMPACT_ATOMS: atom_id res chain seq x y z
N MET A 1 9.48 -10.77 -19.14
CA MET A 1 10.63 -10.04 -18.54
C MET A 1 10.05 -8.77 -17.94
N LEU A 2 10.35 -8.42 -16.68
CA LEU A 2 9.67 -7.36 -15.92
C LEU A 2 9.59 -6.04 -16.72
N GLY A 3 8.37 -5.61 -17.06
CA GLY A 3 8.04 -4.42 -17.85
C GLY A 3 7.52 -3.24 -17.02
N TYR A 4 7.81 -3.23 -15.71
CA TYR A 4 7.34 -2.19 -14.80
C TYR A 4 8.52 -1.36 -14.29
N LEU A 5 8.42 -0.05 -14.44
CA LEU A 5 9.38 0.92 -13.93
C LEU A 5 8.83 1.48 -12.62
N PHE A 6 9.56 1.27 -11.54
CA PHE A 6 9.29 1.89 -10.24
C PHE A 6 10.39 2.88 -9.92
N VAL A 7 10.02 3.98 -9.26
CA VAL A 7 10.95 5.00 -8.79
C VAL A 7 10.81 5.05 -7.29
N LEU A 8 11.93 4.98 -6.56
CA LEU A 8 11.87 4.91 -5.11
C LEU A 8 11.48 6.26 -4.52
N ALA A 9 10.39 6.22 -3.76
CA ALA A 9 10.00 7.29 -2.84
C ALA A 9 10.66 7.10 -1.46
N THR A 10 10.29 7.99 -0.53
CA THR A 10 10.75 7.98 0.86
C THR A 10 10.57 6.60 1.52
N ARG A 11 11.61 6.15 2.24
CA ARG A 11 11.54 4.98 3.13
C ARG A 11 11.45 5.44 4.58
N LYS A 12 10.74 4.71 5.44
CA LYS A 12 10.73 4.93 6.89
C LYS A 12 11.25 3.70 7.62
N PHE A 13 12.40 3.85 8.28
CA PHE A 13 13.02 2.82 9.11
C PHE A 13 12.89 3.08 10.62
N GLY A 14 12.12 4.11 11.02
CA GLY A 14 11.99 4.54 12.42
C GLY A 14 10.81 3.92 13.18
N GLU A 15 10.67 4.27 14.46
CA GLU A 15 9.67 3.76 15.42
C GLU A 15 8.19 3.90 14.99
N ARG A 16 7.91 4.77 14.02
CA ARG A 16 6.56 5.01 13.46
C ARG A 16 6.53 4.83 11.94
N PRO A 17 6.70 3.58 11.45
CA PRO A 17 6.70 3.29 10.03
C PRO A 17 5.31 3.50 9.41
N ASP A 18 4.25 3.42 10.21
CA ASP A 18 2.87 3.75 9.83
C ASP A 18 2.67 5.17 9.32
N ARG A 19 3.51 6.13 9.73
CA ARG A 19 3.49 7.51 9.22
C ARG A 19 3.73 7.62 7.72
N ILE A 20 4.34 6.60 7.09
CA ILE A 20 4.50 6.58 5.63
C ILE A 20 3.15 6.63 4.91
N LEU A 21 2.06 6.17 5.55
CA LEU A 21 0.72 6.24 4.94
C LEU A 21 0.26 7.70 4.76
N ASP A 22 0.56 8.59 5.72
CA ASP A 22 0.24 10.02 5.58
C ASP A 22 1.12 10.71 4.53
N ASP A 23 2.37 10.28 4.41
CA ASP A 23 3.27 10.71 3.33
C ASP A 23 2.67 10.31 1.96
N VAL A 24 2.10 9.11 1.82
CA VAL A 24 1.42 8.67 0.59
C VAL A 24 0.20 9.54 0.27
N PHE A 25 -0.65 9.83 1.26
CA PHE A 25 -1.80 10.73 1.04
C PHE A 25 -1.34 12.13 0.64
N SER A 26 -0.36 12.69 1.35
CA SER A 26 0.23 14.00 1.06
C SER A 26 0.90 14.03 -0.31
N PHE A 27 1.49 12.92 -0.75
CA PHE A 27 2.06 12.76 -2.08
C PHE A 27 0.96 12.82 -3.16
N PHE A 28 -0.16 12.12 -2.98
CA PHE A 28 -1.30 12.25 -3.89
C PHE A 28 -1.87 13.67 -3.94
N ASP A 29 -1.93 14.39 -2.81
CA ASP A 29 -2.42 15.77 -2.77
C ASP A 29 -1.50 16.72 -3.55
N LYS A 30 -0.18 16.55 -3.42
CA LYS A 30 0.83 17.36 -4.12
C LYS A 30 0.95 17.03 -5.61
N HIS A 31 0.61 15.81 -6.01
CA HIS A 31 0.75 15.33 -7.38
C HIS A 31 -0.58 14.79 -7.93
N PRO A 32 -1.47 15.67 -8.41
CA PRO A 32 -2.83 15.30 -8.85
C PRO A 32 -2.88 14.48 -10.13
N ASP A 33 -1.79 14.41 -10.89
CA ASP A 33 -1.63 13.61 -12.10
C ASP A 33 -1.25 12.15 -11.81
N ILE A 34 -0.74 11.83 -10.62
CA ILE A 34 -0.28 10.48 -10.27
C ILE A 34 -1.48 9.57 -9.91
N PRO A 35 -1.69 8.45 -10.63
CA PRO A 35 -2.84 7.57 -10.46
C PRO A 35 -2.62 6.46 -9.43
N TYR A 36 -1.39 6.09 -9.11
CA TYR A 36 -1.13 5.07 -8.08
C TYR A 36 0.24 5.21 -7.42
N VAL A 37 0.36 4.62 -6.24
CA VAL A 37 1.61 4.40 -5.50
C VAL A 37 1.65 2.93 -5.09
N VAL A 38 2.83 2.30 -5.23
CA VAL A 38 3.09 0.99 -4.65
C VAL A 38 3.69 1.20 -3.27
N LEU A 39 2.96 0.80 -2.23
CA LEU A 39 3.41 0.83 -0.85
C LEU A 39 3.82 -0.58 -0.44
N THR A 40 5.08 -0.75 -0.08
CA THR A 40 5.63 -2.00 0.44
C THR A 40 6.06 -1.83 1.89
N SER A 41 5.77 -2.83 2.70
CA SER A 41 6.33 -2.98 4.05
C SER A 41 6.85 -4.40 4.19
N ALA A 42 8.04 -4.54 4.75
CA ALA A 42 8.58 -5.82 5.14
C ALA A 42 9.24 -5.69 6.50
N ASP A 43 9.09 -6.70 7.35
CA ASP A 43 9.78 -6.81 8.62
C ASP A 43 9.95 -8.28 8.99
N GLY A 44 11.04 -8.61 9.66
CA GLY A 44 11.45 -9.99 9.91
C GLY A 44 12.81 -10.01 10.57
N ILE A 45 13.12 -11.13 11.23
CA ILE A 45 14.37 -11.27 11.97
C ILE A 45 15.58 -11.20 11.04
N ASP A 46 15.48 -11.86 9.87
CA ASP A 46 16.51 -11.90 8.84
C ASP A 46 16.69 -10.54 8.15
N LEU A 47 15.58 -9.86 7.85
CA LEU A 47 15.61 -8.54 7.23
C LEU A 47 16.25 -7.50 8.17
N ARG A 48 15.98 -7.57 9.47
CA ARG A 48 16.60 -6.68 10.46
C ARG A 48 18.09 -6.95 10.63
N ASP A 49 18.49 -8.21 10.68
CA ASP A 49 19.90 -8.63 10.74
C ASP A 49 20.69 -8.11 9.52
N THR A 50 20.07 -8.19 8.34
CA THR A 50 20.67 -7.76 7.08
C THR A 50 20.75 -6.23 6.95
N LEU A 51 19.74 -5.49 7.42
CA LEU A 51 19.62 -4.05 7.20
C LEU A 51 20.19 -3.18 8.33
N ASP A 52 20.33 -3.69 9.56
CA ASP A 52 20.83 -2.92 10.70
C ASP A 52 22.17 -3.47 11.22
N ALA A 53 23.26 -2.88 10.77
CA ALA A 53 24.62 -3.22 11.20
C ALA A 53 24.87 -3.00 12.72
N ASN A 54 23.95 -2.35 13.44
CA ASN A 54 24.05 -2.11 14.88
C ASN A 54 23.22 -3.09 15.73
N VAL A 55 22.41 -3.94 15.12
CA VAL A 55 21.74 -5.04 15.84
C VAL A 55 22.76 -6.17 15.97
N PRO A 56 23.03 -6.69 17.19
CA PRO A 56 23.89 -7.85 17.35
C PRO A 56 23.35 -8.99 16.49
N SER A 57 24.23 -9.59 15.66
CA SER A 57 23.85 -10.64 14.72
C SER A 57 22.96 -11.65 15.42
N ILE A 58 21.70 -11.77 14.99
CA ILE A 58 20.77 -12.65 15.68
C ILE A 58 21.20 -14.08 15.35
N SER A 59 21.68 -14.80 16.37
CA SER A 59 22.01 -16.22 16.26
C SER A 59 20.76 -16.99 15.83
N PHE A 60 20.65 -17.32 14.54
CA PHE A 60 19.68 -18.30 14.07
C PHE A 60 19.89 -19.60 14.85
N LYS A 61 18.83 -20.06 15.51
CA LYS A 61 18.84 -21.34 16.20
C LYS A 61 18.51 -22.41 15.18
N ASP A 62 19.39 -23.39 14.98
CA ASP A 62 19.05 -24.58 14.21
C ASP A 62 17.97 -25.39 14.97
N GLY A 63 16.91 -25.79 14.26
CA GLY A 63 15.83 -26.64 14.80
C GLY A 63 14.42 -26.06 14.68
N TYR A 64 13.44 -26.75 15.27
CA TYR A 64 12.04 -26.32 15.29
C TYR A 64 11.80 -25.33 16.43
N TYR A 65 11.54 -24.06 16.11
CA TYR A 65 11.16 -23.04 17.07
C TYR A 65 10.16 -22.05 16.46
N VAL A 66 9.42 -21.33 17.33
CA VAL A 66 8.58 -20.20 16.92
C VAL A 66 9.44 -18.95 17.01
N THR A 67 9.63 -18.24 15.89
CA THR A 67 10.36 -16.97 15.87
C THR A 67 9.62 -15.89 16.66
N GLU A 68 10.37 -15.06 17.38
CA GLU A 68 9.81 -13.91 18.10
C GLU A 68 9.22 -12.86 17.15
N MET A 69 9.75 -12.80 15.91
CA MET A 69 9.33 -11.88 14.86
C MET A 69 9.20 -12.65 13.54
N PRO A 70 7.99 -13.07 13.16
CA PRO A 70 7.79 -13.73 11.88
C PRO A 70 8.05 -12.77 10.73
N ASP A 71 8.57 -13.33 9.64
CA ASP A 71 8.73 -12.60 8.40
C ASP A 71 7.34 -12.19 7.90
N SER A 72 7.23 -10.90 7.64
CA SER A 72 5.98 -10.26 7.28
C SER A 72 6.25 -9.33 6.11
N THR A 73 5.44 -9.45 5.07
CA THR A 73 5.51 -8.57 3.90
C THR A 73 4.10 -8.19 3.50
N VAL A 74 3.90 -6.91 3.20
CA VAL A 74 2.65 -6.36 2.69
C VAL A 74 2.96 -5.48 1.50
N LEU A 75 2.18 -5.65 0.42
CA LEU A 75 2.24 -4.81 -0.77
C LEU A 75 0.83 -4.29 -1.07
N PHE A 76 0.71 -2.98 -1.19
CA PHE A 76 -0.50 -2.31 -1.68
C PHE A 76 -0.22 -1.58 -2.97
N VAL A 77 -1.11 -1.74 -3.95
CA VAL A 77 -1.26 -0.77 -5.04
C VAL A 77 -2.37 0.19 -4.62
N LEU A 78 -1.99 1.35 -4.09
CA LEU A 78 -2.94 2.39 -3.69
C LEU A 78 -3.22 3.26 -4.91
N ALA A 79 -4.47 3.29 -5.37
CA ALA A 79 -4.84 3.92 -6.63
C ALA A 79 -5.93 4.99 -6.49
N ARG A 80 -5.74 6.10 -7.20
CA ARG A 80 -6.71 7.15 -7.52
C ARG A 80 -7.14 6.95 -8.98
N ARG A 81 -7.99 5.93 -9.20
CA ARG A 81 -8.34 5.44 -10.55
C ARG A 81 -8.93 6.51 -11.45
N GLU A 82 -9.60 7.52 -10.88
CA GLU A 82 -10.18 8.63 -11.63
C GLU A 82 -9.12 9.47 -12.37
N ARG A 83 -7.88 9.52 -11.87
CA ARG A 83 -6.80 10.33 -12.44
C ARG A 83 -6.32 9.80 -13.79
N VAL A 84 -6.42 8.48 -13.98
CA VAL A 84 -6.10 7.83 -15.26
C VAL A 84 -6.98 8.34 -16.40
N ASN A 85 -8.20 8.82 -16.11
CA ASN A 85 -9.10 9.34 -17.14
C ASN A 85 -8.52 10.56 -17.88
N SER A 86 -7.62 11.32 -17.25
CA SER A 86 -6.90 12.42 -17.91
C SER A 86 -5.89 11.96 -18.96
N LEU A 87 -5.38 10.73 -18.83
CA LEU A 87 -4.41 10.13 -19.75
C LEU A 87 -5.08 9.48 -20.97
N ARG A 88 -6.33 9.02 -20.82
CA ARG A 88 -7.05 8.23 -21.83
C ARG A 88 -7.14 8.89 -23.22
N PRO A 89 -7.42 10.20 -23.36
CA PRO A 89 -7.46 10.84 -24.68
C PRO A 89 -6.11 10.83 -25.42
N PHE A 90 -5.02 10.61 -24.69
CA PHE A 90 -3.66 10.62 -25.21
C PHE A 90 -3.04 9.23 -25.31
N SER A 91 -3.82 8.18 -25.06
CA SER A 91 -3.32 6.82 -25.19
C SER A 91 -2.95 6.52 -26.64
N PHE A 92 -1.97 5.64 -26.80
CA PHE A 92 -1.47 5.23 -28.10
C PHE A 92 -1.14 3.74 -28.09
N GLU A 93 -1.03 3.15 -29.27
CA GLU A 93 -0.60 1.77 -29.41
C GLU A 93 0.92 1.71 -29.47
N ASP A 94 1.57 1.16 -28.44
CA ASP A 94 3.03 0.92 -28.45
C ASP A 94 3.33 -0.53 -28.87
N LEU A 95 4.60 -0.83 -29.16
CA LEU A 95 5.02 -2.20 -29.47
C LEU A 95 4.85 -3.09 -28.23
N ARG A 96 4.26 -4.27 -28.46
CA ARG A 96 3.89 -5.22 -27.41
C ARG A 96 4.93 -6.32 -27.26
N ASP A 97 5.21 -6.70 -26.02
CA ASP A 97 6.18 -7.74 -25.67
C ASP A 97 5.86 -9.11 -26.31
N LYS A 98 4.57 -9.40 -26.52
CA LYS A 98 4.10 -10.70 -27.04
C LYS A 98 4.26 -10.85 -28.56
N ASP A 99 4.40 -9.75 -29.29
CA ASP A 99 4.41 -9.76 -30.77
C ASP A 99 5.78 -9.46 -31.36
N HIS A 100 6.72 -8.98 -30.55
CA HIS A 100 8.02 -8.49 -31.00
C HIS A 100 9.16 -9.06 -30.17
N SER A 101 10.31 -9.24 -30.81
CA SER A 101 11.53 -9.66 -30.09
C SER A 101 12.03 -8.54 -29.17
N THR A 102 12.80 -8.90 -28.16
CA THR A 102 13.42 -7.94 -27.23
C THR A 102 14.26 -6.89 -27.96
N ASP A 103 14.97 -7.25 -29.03
CA ASP A 103 15.77 -6.31 -29.82
C ASP A 103 14.89 -5.26 -30.51
N VAL A 104 13.76 -5.68 -31.08
CA VAL A 104 12.78 -4.78 -31.70
C VAL A 104 12.18 -3.85 -30.65
N LEU A 105 11.82 -4.36 -29.47
CA LEU A 105 11.28 -3.56 -28.38
C LEU A 105 12.31 -2.56 -27.86
N ASN A 106 13.56 -2.98 -27.67
CA ASN A 106 14.66 -2.12 -27.22
C ASN A 106 14.93 -0.99 -28.21
N GLN A 107 14.82 -1.27 -29.51
CA GLN A 107 15.11 -0.30 -30.56
C GLN A 107 13.94 0.66 -30.84
N TYR A 108 12.69 0.16 -30.78
CA TYR A 108 11.53 0.89 -31.30
C TYR A 108 10.40 1.11 -30.28
N GLY A 109 10.27 0.28 -29.25
CA GLY A 109 9.19 0.40 -28.26
C GLY A 109 9.42 1.58 -27.32
N ILE A 110 8.47 2.52 -27.25
CA ILE A 110 8.67 3.77 -26.51
C ILE A 110 8.76 3.50 -25.00
N GLY A 111 7.82 2.71 -24.47
CA GLY A 111 7.83 2.29 -23.06
C GLY A 111 9.09 1.50 -22.72
N ARG A 112 9.53 0.61 -23.61
CA ARG A 112 10.76 -0.18 -23.41
C ARG A 112 12.00 0.70 -23.38
N ARG A 113 12.08 1.72 -24.23
CA ARG A 113 13.21 2.66 -24.27
C ARG A 113 13.24 3.59 -23.06
N LEU A 114 12.07 3.96 -22.52
CA LEU A 114 11.99 4.65 -21.25
C LEU A 114 12.52 3.76 -20.11
N PHE A 115 12.16 2.47 -20.10
CA PHE A 115 12.69 1.50 -19.15
C PHE A 115 14.22 1.31 -19.27
N LEU A 116 14.77 1.24 -20.48
CA LEU A 116 16.23 1.17 -20.68
C LEU A 116 16.93 2.43 -20.15
N THR A 117 16.32 3.60 -20.32
CA THR A 117 16.84 4.86 -19.76
C THR A 117 16.87 4.82 -18.23
N HIS A 118 15.88 4.18 -17.59
CA HIS A 118 15.87 3.95 -16.15
C HIS A 118 16.99 3.00 -15.72
N LEU A 119 17.19 1.88 -16.43
CA LEU A 119 18.29 0.95 -16.14
C LEU A 119 19.68 1.58 -16.29
N GLU A 120 19.86 2.44 -17.29
CA GLU A 120 21.10 3.22 -17.44
C GLU A 120 21.30 4.17 -16.25
N LEU A 121 20.24 4.80 -15.76
CA LEU A 121 20.31 5.60 -14.53
C LEU A 121 20.69 4.74 -13.32
N MET A 122 20.11 3.54 -13.16
CA MET A 122 20.44 2.66 -12.02
C MET A 122 21.94 2.32 -11.93
N THR A 123 22.60 2.18 -13.08
CA THR A 123 24.03 1.83 -13.15
C THR A 123 24.96 3.03 -13.03
N SER A 124 24.44 4.26 -13.19
CA SER A 124 25.23 5.49 -13.13
C SER A 124 25.13 6.24 -11.80
N VAL A 125 24.03 6.06 -11.04
CA VAL A 125 23.90 6.68 -9.72
C VAL A 125 24.88 6.09 -8.70
N PRO A 126 25.47 6.90 -7.80
CA PRO A 126 26.43 6.40 -6.81
C PRO A 126 25.81 5.37 -5.88
N VAL A 127 26.45 4.20 -5.76
CA VAL A 127 26.07 3.14 -4.82
C VAL A 127 26.68 3.45 -3.44
N PRO A 128 25.89 3.50 -2.35
CA PRO A 128 26.39 3.69 -1.00
C PRO A 128 27.46 2.68 -0.61
N MET A 129 28.38 3.09 0.25
CA MET A 129 29.47 2.24 0.73
C MET A 129 28.91 1.06 1.53
N GLY A 130 29.20 -0.19 1.11
CA GLY A 130 28.73 -1.41 1.78
C GLY A 130 27.75 -2.27 0.96
N GLU A 131 27.19 -1.72 -0.13
CA GLU A 131 26.36 -2.50 -1.07
C GLU A 131 27.23 -3.18 -2.16
N LEU A 132 26.73 -4.29 -2.72
CA LEU A 132 27.42 -5.08 -3.75
C LEU A 132 27.77 -4.21 -4.98
N LYS A 133 29.06 -3.95 -5.19
CA LYS A 133 29.57 -3.24 -6.37
C LYS A 133 29.18 -3.99 -7.66
N GLY A 134 28.46 -3.32 -8.56
CA GLY A 134 28.16 -3.80 -9.91
C GLY A 134 26.68 -4.03 -10.24
N ALA A 135 25.78 -4.06 -9.23
CA ALA A 135 24.34 -4.26 -9.46
C ALA A 135 23.56 -2.96 -9.78
N GLY A 136 24.18 -1.79 -9.61
CA GLY A 136 23.48 -0.50 -9.61
C GLY A 136 22.57 -0.36 -8.38
N ARG A 137 21.88 0.78 -8.27
CA ARG A 137 20.78 0.95 -7.29
C ARG A 137 19.58 1.61 -7.95
N GLU A 138 18.41 1.40 -7.38
CA GLU A 138 17.21 2.11 -7.81
C GLU A 138 17.38 3.64 -7.61
N PRO A 139 17.06 4.47 -8.62
CA PRO A 139 17.16 5.91 -8.52
C PRO A 139 16.05 6.47 -7.62
N LEU A 140 16.38 7.56 -6.95
CA LEU A 140 15.40 8.37 -6.21
C LEU A 140 14.57 9.20 -7.18
N ILE A 141 13.39 9.65 -6.71
CA ILE A 141 12.50 10.55 -7.48
C ILE A 141 13.27 11.75 -8.05
N ASP A 142 14.06 12.44 -7.23
CA ASP A 142 14.77 13.66 -7.65
C ASP A 142 15.88 13.39 -8.69
N GLU A 143 16.36 12.14 -8.77
CA GLU A 143 17.34 11.70 -9.78
C GLU A 143 16.63 11.29 -11.08
N TRP A 144 15.48 10.63 -10.98
CA TRP A 144 14.72 10.13 -12.12
C TRP A 144 13.96 11.23 -12.88
N LEU A 145 13.27 12.13 -12.17
CA LEU A 145 12.39 13.11 -12.81
C LEU A 145 13.09 13.99 -13.86
N PRO A 146 14.33 14.49 -13.65
CA PRO A 146 15.06 15.23 -14.68
C PRO A 146 15.40 14.38 -15.91
N VAL A 147 15.71 13.09 -15.72
CA VAL A 147 16.02 12.15 -16.81
C VAL A 147 14.77 11.85 -17.63
N ALA A 148 13.64 11.58 -16.98
CA ALA A 148 12.34 11.40 -17.62
C ALA A 148 11.93 12.63 -18.43
N ALA A 149 12.10 13.83 -17.85
CA ALA A 149 11.79 15.09 -18.54
C ALA A 149 12.63 15.29 -19.82
N LYS A 150 13.93 14.95 -19.78
CA LYS A 150 14.80 14.98 -20.97
C LYS A 150 14.37 13.95 -22.01
N PHE A 151 14.05 12.73 -21.58
CA PHE A 151 13.54 11.68 -22.47
C PHE A 151 12.30 12.14 -23.24
N ALA A 152 11.36 12.80 -22.56
CA ALA A 152 10.11 13.28 -23.14
C ALA A 152 10.29 14.34 -24.24
N GLN A 153 11.42 15.05 -24.26
CA GLN A 153 11.69 16.11 -25.25
C GLN A 153 12.36 15.59 -26.52
N ARG A 154 12.80 14.34 -26.54
CA ARG A 154 13.46 13.75 -27.71
C ARG A 154 12.57 13.76 -28.93
N ASP A 155 13.13 14.19 -30.06
CA ASP A 155 12.39 14.30 -31.33
C ASP A 155 11.89 12.96 -31.83
N ASP A 156 12.67 11.90 -31.61
CA ASP A 156 12.33 10.53 -31.98
C ASP A 156 11.23 9.90 -31.10
N ILE A 157 10.93 10.50 -29.94
CA ILE A 157 9.79 10.14 -29.09
C ILE A 157 8.56 10.95 -29.48
N ARG A 158 8.73 12.27 -29.67
CA ARG A 158 7.65 13.22 -30.01
C ARG A 158 7.20 13.17 -31.47
N GLY A 159 7.91 12.44 -32.33
CA GLY A 159 7.66 12.44 -33.77
C GLY A 159 7.96 13.80 -34.42
N ARG A 160 8.91 14.56 -33.87
CA ARG A 160 9.35 15.87 -34.38
C ARG A 160 10.56 15.69 -35.29
N GLY A 161 10.38 15.03 -36.43
CA GLY A 161 11.45 14.79 -37.40
C GLY A 161 10.89 14.26 -38.72
N TRP A 162 11.74 14.11 -39.74
CA TRP A 162 11.30 13.44 -40.96
C TRP A 162 11.01 11.97 -40.67
N PRO A 163 9.84 11.44 -41.07
CA PRO A 163 9.53 10.04 -40.89
C PRO A 163 10.52 9.18 -41.68
N SER A 164 11.19 8.24 -41.03
CA SER A 164 11.87 7.15 -41.74
C SER A 164 10.79 6.32 -42.43
N MET A 165 10.79 6.26 -43.76
CA MET A 165 9.82 5.45 -44.51
C MET A 165 9.87 3.97 -44.09
N ARG A 166 11.05 3.44 -43.72
CA ARG A 166 11.16 2.08 -43.16
C ARG A 166 10.47 1.95 -41.80
N ASP A 167 10.58 2.95 -40.94
CA ASP A 167 9.99 2.89 -39.60
C ASP A 167 8.46 2.95 -39.66
N VAL A 168 7.92 3.76 -40.57
CA VAL A 168 6.47 3.89 -40.79
C VAL A 168 5.90 2.63 -41.44
N VAL A 169 6.58 2.07 -42.46
CA VAL A 169 6.05 0.96 -43.26
C VAL A 169 6.31 -0.41 -42.61
N THR A 170 7.39 -0.58 -41.85
CA THR A 170 7.76 -1.87 -41.26
C THR A 170 7.30 -2.03 -39.80
N PHE A 171 7.22 -0.95 -39.03
CA PHE A 171 6.97 -1.04 -37.59
C PHE A 171 5.71 -0.30 -37.11
N ASN A 172 4.93 0.30 -38.02
CA ASN A 172 3.74 1.10 -37.69
C ASN A 172 3.99 2.04 -36.49
N ARG A 173 5.07 2.85 -36.59
CA ARG A 173 5.61 3.64 -35.48
C ARG A 173 4.60 4.67 -34.97
N ASN A 174 3.82 4.26 -33.97
CA ASN A 174 2.85 5.09 -33.30
C ASN A 174 3.58 5.98 -32.28
N HIS A 175 3.43 7.29 -32.46
CA HIS A 175 3.91 8.28 -31.51
C HIS A 175 2.79 8.66 -30.54
N PRO A 176 3.12 9.12 -29.32
CA PRO A 176 2.16 9.83 -28.49
C PRO A 176 1.47 10.95 -29.30
N PRO A 177 0.18 11.19 -29.08
CA PRO A 177 -0.54 12.27 -29.77
C PRO A 177 0.20 13.60 -29.64
N LYS A 178 0.18 14.42 -30.70
CA LYS A 178 0.97 15.66 -30.76
C LYS A 178 0.56 16.66 -29.68
N GLU A 179 -0.69 16.61 -29.29
CA GLU A 179 -1.34 17.42 -28.26
C GLU A 179 -0.93 16.99 -26.83
N TRP A 180 -0.29 15.82 -26.68
CA TRP A 180 0.22 15.37 -25.39
C TRP A 180 1.24 16.37 -24.83
N LYS A 181 1.04 16.72 -23.56
CA LYS A 181 1.94 17.59 -22.79
C LYS A 181 2.60 16.75 -21.71
N PRO A 182 3.87 16.35 -21.89
CA PRO A 182 4.57 15.55 -20.91
C PRO A 182 4.65 16.22 -19.54
N THR A 183 4.51 15.43 -18.49
CA THR A 183 4.89 15.83 -17.12
C THR A 183 6.13 15.04 -16.70
N PRO A 184 6.87 15.45 -15.65
CA PRO A 184 7.97 14.64 -15.15
C PRO A 184 7.56 13.21 -14.75
N TRP A 185 6.31 13.02 -14.31
CA TRP A 185 5.75 11.71 -13.95
C TRP A 185 5.25 10.92 -15.15
N PHE A 186 4.78 11.62 -16.19
CA PHE A 186 4.33 11.03 -17.45
C PHE A 186 5.14 11.62 -18.61
N PRO A 187 6.39 11.18 -18.81
CA PRO A 187 7.19 11.62 -19.95
C PRO A 187 6.54 11.21 -21.28
N VAL A 188 5.80 10.09 -21.27
CA VAL A 188 4.92 9.61 -22.33
C VAL A 188 3.58 9.20 -21.70
N PRO A 189 2.45 9.30 -22.41
CA PRO A 189 1.18 8.81 -21.90
C PRO A 189 1.22 7.27 -21.83
N TRP A 190 0.28 6.67 -21.10
CA TRP A 190 0.17 5.21 -21.08
C TRP A 190 -0.30 4.68 -22.44
N SER A 191 0.21 3.52 -22.81
CA SER A 191 -0.30 2.79 -23.97
C SER A 191 -1.72 2.31 -23.72
N ILE A 192 -2.44 1.97 -24.79
CA ILE A 192 -3.77 1.35 -24.70
C ILE A 192 -3.72 0.09 -23.84
N GLU A 193 -2.69 -0.76 -24.00
CA GLU A 193 -2.52 -1.99 -23.23
C GLU A 193 -2.27 -1.71 -21.73
N GLN A 194 -1.44 -0.72 -21.40
CA GLN A 194 -1.22 -0.33 -20.00
C GLN A 194 -2.50 0.16 -19.32
N LEU A 195 -3.36 0.89 -20.06
CA LEU A 195 -4.66 1.31 -19.55
C LEU A 195 -5.59 0.11 -19.36
N GLU A 196 -5.64 -0.83 -20.30
CA GLU A 196 -6.43 -2.06 -20.17
C GLU A 196 -5.98 -2.91 -18.98
N ASP A 197 -4.68 -3.09 -18.78
CA ASP A 197 -4.13 -3.84 -17.65
C ASP A 197 -4.46 -3.18 -16.32
N PHE A 198 -4.34 -1.85 -16.25
CA PHE A 198 -4.75 -1.09 -15.07
C PHE A 198 -6.26 -1.20 -14.82
N ASP A 199 -7.09 -1.22 -15.86
CA ASP A 199 -8.55 -1.36 -15.75
C ASP A 199 -8.95 -2.76 -15.27
N ARG A 200 -8.20 -3.80 -15.66
CA ARG A 200 -8.39 -5.18 -15.21
C ARG A 200 -8.11 -5.39 -13.71
N LEU A 201 -7.30 -4.52 -13.07
CA LEU A 201 -7.02 -4.66 -11.65
C LEU A 201 -8.31 -4.52 -10.82
N PRO A 202 -8.60 -5.43 -9.87
CA PRO A 202 -9.77 -5.32 -9.02
C PRO A 202 -9.58 -4.19 -7.99
N SER A 203 -10.67 -3.52 -7.64
CA SER A 203 -10.69 -2.58 -6.52
C SER A 203 -11.05 -3.37 -5.28
N LEU A 204 -10.08 -3.71 -4.42
CA LEU A 204 -10.36 -4.56 -3.26
C LEU A 204 -10.98 -3.81 -2.08
N GLY A 205 -10.68 -2.51 -1.96
CA GLY A 205 -11.17 -1.67 -0.87
C GLY A 205 -10.73 -0.23 -1.01
N PHE A 206 -11.31 0.64 -0.19
CA PHE A 206 -10.93 2.04 -0.07
C PHE A 206 -10.35 2.30 1.31
N VAL A 207 -9.09 2.72 1.33
CA VAL A 207 -8.36 3.13 2.54
C VAL A 207 -8.65 4.61 2.78
N HIS A 208 -9.11 4.94 3.98
CA HIS A 208 -9.34 6.32 4.41
C HIS A 208 -8.07 6.90 5.05
N ARG A 209 -7.96 8.23 5.06
CA ARG A 209 -6.78 8.90 5.63
C ARG A 209 -6.57 8.47 7.09
N PRO A 210 -5.34 8.11 7.50
CA PRO A 210 -5.07 7.72 8.89
C PRO A 210 -5.37 8.87 9.85
N VAL A 211 -5.91 8.51 11.02
CA VAL A 211 -5.99 9.40 12.18
C VAL A 211 -4.93 8.95 13.18
N PHE A 212 -3.94 9.82 13.42
CA PHE A 212 -2.95 9.64 14.47
C PHE A 212 -3.46 10.30 15.75
N VAL A 213 -3.48 9.56 16.84
CA VAL A 213 -4.01 9.98 18.13
C VAL A 213 -2.85 10.10 19.10
N PRO A 214 -2.36 11.32 19.37
CA PRO A 214 -1.35 11.52 20.40
C PRO A 214 -1.90 11.08 21.76
N LEU A 215 -1.14 10.27 22.47
CA LEU A 215 -1.42 9.83 23.84
C LEU A 215 -0.46 10.52 24.82
N LEU A 216 -0.14 11.77 24.49
CA LEU A 216 0.70 12.69 25.23
C LEU A 216 -0.17 13.83 25.79
N ASP A 217 0.23 14.38 26.93
CA ASP A 217 -0.36 15.59 27.50
C ASP A 217 0.16 16.85 26.80
N ASP A 218 -0.35 18.02 27.21
CA ASP A 218 0.03 19.32 26.63
C ASP A 218 1.52 19.66 26.83
N GLN A 219 2.22 18.96 27.74
CA GLN A 219 3.67 19.09 27.96
C GLN A 219 4.49 18.07 27.16
N GLY A 220 3.84 17.25 26.32
CA GLY A 220 4.49 16.19 25.54
C GLY A 220 4.85 14.94 26.35
N LYS A 221 4.33 14.79 27.58
CA LYS A 221 4.58 13.60 28.41
C LYS A 221 3.48 12.56 28.22
N PRO A 222 3.76 11.25 28.37
CA PRO A 222 2.75 10.22 28.22
C PRO A 222 1.59 10.41 29.20
N VAL A 223 0.36 10.47 28.68
CA VAL A 223 -0.85 10.54 29.52
C VAL A 223 -0.87 9.30 30.41
N LYS A 224 -1.02 9.49 31.72
CA LYS A 224 -0.96 8.39 32.69
C LYS A 224 -2.33 7.76 32.95
N LYS A 225 -3.38 8.57 33.03
CA LYS A 225 -4.71 8.09 33.41
C LYS A 225 -5.36 7.30 32.26
N PRO A 226 -5.84 6.06 32.51
CA PRO A 226 -6.50 5.26 31.47
C PRO A 226 -7.73 5.96 30.87
N GLU A 227 -8.55 6.62 31.70
CA GLU A 227 -9.77 7.27 31.23
C GLU A 227 -9.50 8.40 30.23
N GLU A 228 -8.47 9.21 30.48
CA GLU A 228 -8.03 10.29 29.59
C GLU A 228 -7.52 9.74 28.25
N ARG A 229 -6.72 8.66 28.28
CA ARG A 229 -6.24 7.97 27.06
C ARG A 229 -7.39 7.40 26.25
N GLN A 230 -8.34 6.74 26.90
CA GLN A 230 -9.52 6.19 26.25
C GLN A 230 -10.40 7.28 25.64
N ALA A 231 -10.49 8.45 26.27
CA ALA A 231 -11.19 9.61 25.71
C ALA A 231 -10.47 10.16 24.46
N LEU A 232 -9.12 10.22 24.47
CA LEU A 232 -8.32 10.60 23.30
C LEU A 232 -8.52 9.62 22.15
N LEU A 233 -8.45 8.31 22.42
CA LEU A 233 -8.71 7.26 21.43
C LEU A 233 -10.12 7.38 20.84
N TYR A 234 -11.13 7.64 21.69
CA TYR A 234 -12.50 7.81 21.25
C TYR A 234 -12.68 9.07 20.39
N LYS A 235 -11.99 10.17 20.73
CA LYS A 235 -11.94 11.38 19.89
C LYS A 235 -11.33 11.08 18.52
N GLY A 236 -10.23 10.31 18.48
CA GLY A 236 -9.62 9.86 17.23
C GLY A 236 -10.54 8.96 16.39
N TRP A 237 -11.26 8.05 17.04
CA TRP A 237 -12.28 7.23 16.40
C TRP A 237 -13.41 8.07 15.77
N GLN A 238 -13.91 9.08 16.50
CA GLN A 238 -14.91 10.03 15.99
C GLN A 238 -14.39 10.82 14.79
N GLN A 239 -13.12 11.26 14.82
CA GLN A 239 -12.48 11.91 13.68
C GLN A 239 -12.39 10.98 12.46
N ALA A 240 -12.07 9.69 12.66
CA ALA A 240 -12.05 8.71 11.57
C ALA A 240 -13.46 8.46 11.00
N LEU A 241 -14.49 8.39 11.86
CA LEU A 241 -15.90 8.29 11.43
C LEU A 241 -16.35 9.51 10.61
N ALA A 242 -15.89 10.71 10.96
CA ALA A 242 -16.22 11.92 10.23
C ALA A 242 -15.74 11.89 8.76
N ALA A 243 -14.66 11.15 8.46
CA ALA A 243 -14.16 10.98 7.10
C ALA A 243 -15.04 10.05 6.23
N LEU A 244 -15.92 9.24 6.83
CA LEU A 244 -16.85 8.41 6.09
C LEU A 244 -18.03 9.23 5.56
N SER A 245 -18.60 8.79 4.42
CA SER A 245 -19.89 9.30 3.94
C SER A 245 -21.00 9.02 4.95
N GLU A 246 -22.04 9.85 4.98
CA GLU A 246 -23.15 9.71 5.93
C GLU A 246 -23.76 8.30 5.93
N SER A 247 -23.99 7.72 4.74
CA SER A 247 -24.49 6.36 4.56
C SER A 247 -23.60 5.25 5.16
N LYS A 248 -22.30 5.50 5.32
CA LYS A 248 -21.32 4.56 5.88
C LYS A 248 -20.96 4.90 7.33
N ARG A 249 -21.16 6.16 7.75
CA ARG A 249 -20.87 6.64 9.10
C ARG A 249 -21.81 6.04 10.13
N THR A 250 -23.11 5.99 9.82
CA THR A 250 -24.14 5.43 10.71
C THR A 250 -23.90 3.95 11.03
N PRO A 251 -23.71 3.04 10.06
CA PRO A 251 -23.37 1.65 10.38
C PRO A 251 -21.96 1.50 10.98
N GLY A 252 -21.03 2.38 10.59
CA GLY A 252 -19.65 2.38 11.09
C GLY A 252 -18.88 1.09 10.79
N PRO A 253 -17.64 0.98 11.29
CA PRO A 253 -16.88 -0.26 11.22
C PRO A 253 -17.56 -1.37 12.02
N THR A 254 -17.66 -2.57 11.44
CA THR A 254 -18.17 -3.77 12.14
C THR A 254 -17.08 -4.82 12.35
N ARG A 255 -15.83 -4.48 12.00
CA ARG A 255 -14.63 -5.24 12.32
C ARG A 255 -13.52 -4.30 12.80
N ILE A 256 -12.80 -4.71 13.83
CA ILE A 256 -11.57 -4.07 14.29
C ILE A 256 -10.42 -5.07 14.16
N VAL A 257 -9.35 -4.63 13.52
CA VAL A 257 -8.07 -5.36 13.42
C VAL A 257 -7.04 -4.54 14.17
N ALA A 258 -6.66 -4.99 15.35
CA ALA A 258 -5.85 -4.21 16.27
C ALA A 258 -4.54 -4.91 16.63
N SER A 259 -3.49 -4.15 16.88
CA SER A 259 -2.29 -4.61 17.57
C SER A 259 -1.98 -3.69 18.75
N THR A 260 -1.62 -4.32 19.86
CA THR A 260 -1.25 -3.71 21.13
C THR A 260 0.22 -3.94 21.48
N GLY A 261 0.95 -4.65 20.61
CA GLY A 261 2.31 -5.11 20.85
C GLY A 261 2.41 -6.11 22.00
N GLY A 262 1.33 -6.83 22.31
CA GLY A 262 1.25 -7.72 23.48
C GLY A 262 1.31 -7.01 24.84
N LYS A 263 1.16 -5.69 24.88
CA LYS A 263 1.29 -4.90 26.12
C LYS A 263 -0.06 -4.75 26.81
N VAL A 264 -0.12 -5.12 28.09
CA VAL A 264 -1.35 -5.08 28.92
C VAL A 264 -2.01 -3.70 28.94
N ARG A 265 -1.23 -2.63 29.05
CA ARG A 265 -1.76 -1.27 29.11
C ARG A 265 -2.49 -0.88 27.83
N GLN A 266 -1.90 -1.18 26.67
CA GLN A 266 -2.48 -0.94 25.35
C GLN A 266 -3.75 -1.78 25.14
N GLN A 267 -3.80 -3.01 25.65
CA GLN A 267 -5.01 -3.82 25.66
C GLN A 267 -6.13 -3.17 26.48
N VAL A 268 -5.81 -2.66 27.69
CA VAL A 268 -6.79 -1.92 28.52
C VAL A 268 -7.29 -0.66 27.80
N ASP A 269 -6.40 0.06 27.11
CA ASP A 269 -6.77 1.23 26.31
C ASP A 269 -7.72 0.84 25.15
N LEU A 270 -7.41 -0.24 24.43
CA LEU A 270 -8.26 -0.77 23.35
C LEU A 270 -9.64 -1.17 23.86
N HIS A 271 -9.73 -2.00 24.91
CA HIS A 271 -11.01 -2.41 25.48
C HIS A 271 -11.82 -1.22 26.03
N GLY A 272 -11.15 -0.21 26.58
CA GLY A 272 -11.79 1.03 26.97
C GLY A 272 -12.39 1.82 25.80
N LEU A 273 -11.69 1.86 24.66
CA LEU A 273 -12.24 2.41 23.41
C LEU A 273 -13.47 1.62 22.96
N LEU A 274 -13.41 0.28 22.93
CA LEU A 274 -14.53 -0.57 22.50
C LEU A 274 -15.80 -0.32 23.32
N ARG A 275 -15.65 -0.21 24.64
CA ARG A 275 -16.76 0.12 25.54
C ARG A 275 -17.34 1.50 25.26
N ARG A 276 -16.51 2.53 25.05
CA ARG A 276 -16.99 3.88 24.70
C ARG A 276 -17.73 3.92 23.37
N ILE A 277 -17.31 3.12 22.39
CA ILE A 277 -18.03 2.97 21.12
C ILE A 277 -19.42 2.39 21.37
N LEU A 278 -19.51 1.31 22.16
CA LEU A 278 -20.78 0.69 22.53
C LEU A 278 -21.70 1.66 23.31
N ASP A 279 -21.17 2.33 24.32
CA ASP A 279 -21.91 3.28 25.18
C ASP A 279 -22.48 4.46 24.37
N SER A 280 -21.86 4.77 23.22
CA SER A 280 -22.30 5.83 22.31
C SER A 280 -23.24 5.32 21.20
N GLY A 281 -23.78 4.10 21.33
CA GLY A 281 -24.70 3.49 20.37
C GLY A 281 -24.03 2.83 19.16
N GLY A 282 -22.70 2.67 19.18
CA GLY A 282 -21.96 1.95 18.15
C GLY A 282 -22.06 0.42 18.28
N PRO A 283 -21.46 -0.32 17.34
CA PRO A 283 -21.51 -1.79 17.37
C PRO A 283 -20.75 -2.38 18.56
N ALA A 284 -21.27 -3.48 19.09
CA ALA A 284 -20.56 -4.29 20.07
C ALA A 284 -19.46 -5.11 19.40
N PHE A 285 -18.24 -5.02 19.91
CA PHE A 285 -17.10 -5.83 19.48
C PHE A 285 -16.78 -6.86 20.55
N ASP A 286 -17.35 -8.05 20.41
CA ASP A 286 -17.07 -9.17 21.29
C ASP A 286 -15.65 -9.71 21.03
N PRO A 287 -14.73 -9.72 22.02
CA PRO A 287 -13.41 -10.30 21.88
C PRO A 287 -13.39 -11.80 21.58
N ALA A 288 -14.44 -12.54 21.94
CA ALA A 288 -14.58 -13.95 21.59
C ALA A 288 -14.89 -14.14 20.09
N ARG A 289 -15.48 -13.13 19.43
CA ARG A 289 -15.78 -13.14 18.00
C ARG A 289 -14.58 -12.73 17.17
N HIS A 290 -13.82 -13.73 16.77
CA HIS A 290 -12.59 -13.56 15.98
C HIS A 290 -12.82 -13.01 14.56
N ASP A 291 -14.06 -12.98 14.07
CA ASP A 291 -14.43 -12.34 12.81
C ASP A 291 -14.70 -10.81 12.96
N ARG A 292 -14.84 -10.33 14.20
CA ARG A 292 -15.20 -8.94 14.55
C ARG A 292 -14.09 -8.19 15.28
N LEU A 293 -13.38 -8.85 16.19
CA LEU A 293 -12.19 -8.30 16.85
C LEU A 293 -10.99 -9.22 16.60
N ILE A 294 -10.04 -8.74 15.80
CA ILE A 294 -8.82 -9.45 15.44
C ILE A 294 -7.66 -8.81 16.19
N ASP A 295 -7.16 -9.51 17.22
CA ASP A 295 -5.89 -9.19 17.89
C ASP A 295 -4.74 -9.77 17.04
N MET A 296 -4.05 -8.91 16.31
CA MET A 296 -2.96 -9.31 15.41
C MET A 296 -1.78 -9.90 16.16
N ASP A 297 -1.44 -9.41 17.35
CA ASP A 297 -0.28 -9.92 18.08
C ASP A 297 -0.51 -11.36 18.51
N ARG A 298 -1.76 -11.69 18.90
CA ARG A 298 -2.15 -13.07 19.23
C ARG A 298 -2.25 -14.00 18.02
N ARG A 299 -2.57 -13.46 16.84
CA ARG A 299 -2.85 -14.27 15.63
C ARG A 299 -1.66 -14.44 14.71
N LEU A 300 -0.86 -13.39 14.56
CA LEU A 300 0.25 -13.30 13.62
C LEU A 300 1.59 -13.05 14.33
N GLY A 301 1.60 -12.87 15.65
CA GLY A 301 2.79 -12.50 16.38
C GLY A 301 3.22 -11.06 16.12
N ASN A 302 4.46 -10.77 16.47
CA ASN A 302 5.04 -9.44 16.30
C ASN A 302 5.49 -9.23 14.84
N THR A 303 4.65 -8.60 14.01
CA THR A 303 4.97 -8.26 12.60
C THR A 303 5.66 -6.90 12.43
N GLY A 304 6.23 -6.35 13.51
CA GLY A 304 7.01 -5.11 13.53
C GLY A 304 6.42 -3.95 12.72
N ALA A 305 7.21 -3.40 11.79
CA ALA A 305 6.85 -2.28 10.92
C ALA A 305 5.67 -2.58 9.99
N SER A 306 5.46 -3.86 9.66
CA SER A 306 4.36 -4.31 8.82
C SER A 306 3.02 -4.40 9.55
N THR A 307 2.99 -4.22 10.88
CA THR A 307 1.79 -4.45 11.70
C THR A 307 0.56 -3.67 11.22
N LEU A 308 0.64 -2.34 11.05
CA LEU A 308 -0.53 -1.56 10.61
C LEU A 308 -1.01 -2.02 9.23
N PHE A 309 -0.07 -2.24 8.31
CA PHE A 309 -0.34 -2.62 6.93
C PHE A 309 -0.96 -4.02 6.83
N MET A 310 -0.55 -4.94 7.69
CA MET A 310 -1.18 -6.26 7.81
C MET A 310 -2.63 -6.12 8.27
N GLY A 311 -2.88 -5.26 9.26
CA GLY A 311 -4.23 -4.95 9.72
C GLY A 311 -5.11 -4.34 8.63
N MET A 312 -4.53 -3.45 7.81
CA MET A 312 -5.19 -2.91 6.64
C MET A 312 -5.49 -3.98 5.59
N ALA A 313 -4.55 -4.90 5.32
CA ALA A 313 -4.71 -5.95 4.32
C ALA A 313 -5.84 -6.90 4.72
N ILE A 314 -5.87 -7.32 5.99
CA ILE A 314 -6.97 -8.12 6.54
C ILE A 314 -8.30 -7.39 6.37
N GLY A 315 -8.37 -6.10 6.73
CA GLY A 315 -9.58 -5.30 6.58
C GLY A 315 -10.06 -5.14 5.13
N VAL A 316 -9.14 -4.95 4.19
CA VAL A 316 -9.43 -4.88 2.74
C VAL A 316 -9.98 -6.22 2.24
N LEU A 317 -9.28 -7.32 2.51
CA LEU A 317 -9.67 -8.65 2.02
C LEU A 317 -11.00 -9.08 2.60
N SER A 318 -11.19 -8.91 3.90
CA SER A 318 -12.43 -9.35 4.53
C SER A 318 -13.61 -8.42 4.20
N GLY A 319 -13.41 -7.11 4.05
CA GLY A 319 -14.42 -6.21 3.49
C GLY A 319 -14.78 -6.52 2.03
N HIS A 320 -13.82 -6.89 1.19
CA HIS A 320 -14.10 -7.36 -0.17
C HIS A 320 -14.97 -8.63 -0.17
N LYS A 321 -14.70 -9.55 0.76
CA LYS A 321 -15.46 -10.80 0.90
C LYS A 321 -16.89 -10.56 1.38
N ASP A 322 -17.09 -9.87 2.51
CA ASP A 322 -18.38 -9.81 3.20
C ASP A 322 -19.10 -8.46 3.15
N GLY A 323 -18.48 -7.42 2.58
CA GLY A 323 -19.06 -6.08 2.51
C GLY A 323 -19.00 -5.29 3.82
N SER A 324 -18.25 -5.75 4.83
CA SER A 324 -18.05 -5.04 6.09
C SER A 324 -17.05 -3.89 5.98
N ILE A 325 -17.30 -2.84 6.77
CA ILE A 325 -16.34 -1.77 7.04
C ILE A 325 -15.42 -2.25 8.17
N SER A 326 -14.11 -2.09 7.99
CA SER A 326 -13.09 -2.47 8.97
C SER A 326 -12.33 -1.25 9.50
N ALA A 327 -11.83 -1.34 10.71
CA ALA A 327 -10.89 -0.39 11.29
C ALA A 327 -9.58 -1.11 11.63
N ALA A 328 -8.46 -0.68 11.06
CA ALA A 328 -7.13 -1.10 11.48
C ALA A 328 -6.62 -0.13 12.57
N ILE A 329 -6.23 -0.67 13.73
CA ILE A 329 -5.78 0.11 14.88
C ILE A 329 -4.39 -0.36 15.31
N ASN A 330 -3.39 0.52 15.26
CA ASN A 330 -2.05 0.23 15.77
C ASN A 330 -1.82 0.99 17.08
N LEU A 331 -1.62 0.26 18.17
CA LEU A 331 -1.36 0.78 19.53
C LEU A 331 0.04 0.39 20.03
N ARG A 332 0.94 -0.10 19.17
CA ARG A 332 2.26 -0.59 19.59
C ARG A 332 3.14 0.50 20.22
N ASP A 333 3.04 1.72 19.71
CA ASP A 333 3.64 2.92 20.31
C ASP A 333 2.82 3.35 21.55
N PRO A 334 3.42 3.42 22.75
CA PRO A 334 2.71 3.87 23.95
C PRO A 334 2.22 5.33 23.89
N ASN A 335 2.83 6.14 23.02
CA ASN A 335 2.65 7.59 22.95
C ASN A 335 1.71 8.03 21.83
N GLU A 336 1.32 7.14 20.93
CA GLU A 336 0.42 7.46 19.82
C GLU A 336 -0.26 6.22 19.27
N ALA A 337 -1.54 6.35 18.91
CA ALA A 337 -2.26 5.32 18.18
C ALA A 337 -2.49 5.75 16.73
N SER A 338 -2.57 4.77 15.84
CA SER A 338 -2.97 4.99 14.45
C SER A 338 -4.28 4.27 14.17
N ILE A 339 -5.27 4.99 13.62
CA ILE A 339 -6.59 4.46 13.25
C ILE A 339 -6.80 4.67 11.75
N VAL A 340 -7.05 3.59 11.02
CA VAL A 340 -7.34 3.62 9.58
C VAL A 340 -8.65 2.90 9.32
N PHE A 341 -9.62 3.59 8.73
CA PHE A 341 -10.85 2.96 8.27
C PHE A 341 -10.69 2.44 6.85
N ILE A 342 -11.33 1.31 6.59
CA ILE A 342 -11.32 0.63 5.30
C ILE A 342 -12.77 0.33 4.95
N THR A 343 -13.21 0.84 3.82
CA THR A 343 -14.56 0.56 3.31
C THR A 343 -14.49 -0.30 2.06
N PRO A 344 -15.42 -1.25 1.89
CA PRO A 344 -15.42 -2.11 0.72
C PRO A 344 -15.96 -1.37 -0.51
N PRO A 345 -15.71 -1.90 -1.72
CA PRO A 345 -16.43 -1.52 -2.92
C PRO A 345 -17.92 -1.84 -2.80
N ALA A 346 -18.73 -1.22 -3.66
CA ALA A 346 -20.14 -1.58 -3.79
C ALA A 346 -20.29 -3.08 -4.11
N GLU A 347 -21.36 -3.70 -3.62
CA GLU A 347 -21.60 -5.13 -3.78
C GLU A 347 -21.51 -5.60 -5.24
N GLU A 348 -22.07 -4.82 -6.17
CA GLU A 348 -22.04 -5.12 -7.61
C GLU A 348 -20.64 -5.05 -8.23
N VAL A 349 -19.73 -4.31 -7.61
CA VAL A 349 -18.32 -4.28 -8.02
C VAL A 349 -17.62 -5.53 -7.48
N ARG A 350 -17.83 -5.87 -6.21
CA ARG A 350 -17.23 -7.05 -5.56
C ARG A 350 -17.64 -8.36 -6.24
N LYS A 351 -18.93 -8.52 -6.56
CA LYS A 351 -19.46 -9.72 -7.23
C LYS A 351 -18.95 -9.88 -8.67
N ARG A 352 -18.69 -8.77 -9.35
CA ARG A 352 -18.20 -8.75 -10.74
C ARG A 352 -16.68 -8.97 -10.83
N GLN A 353 -15.94 -8.47 -9.85
CA GLN A 353 -14.49 -8.59 -9.81
C GLN A 353 -14.10 -9.99 -9.37
N GLN A 354 -13.53 -10.77 -10.29
CA GLN A 354 -12.97 -12.07 -9.97
C GLN A 354 -11.64 -11.86 -9.22
N TYR A 355 -11.65 -12.05 -7.90
CA TYR A 355 -10.43 -12.03 -7.08
C TYR A 355 -9.87 -13.44 -6.94
N TRP A 356 -8.63 -13.67 -7.41
CA TRP A 356 -8.01 -15.00 -7.44
C TRP A 356 -7.33 -15.41 -6.12
N GLY A 357 -7.31 -14.51 -5.12
CA GLY A 357 -6.73 -14.79 -3.80
C GLY A 357 -7.73 -15.30 -2.76
N GLU A 358 -8.94 -15.69 -3.18
CA GLU A 358 -9.81 -16.47 -2.29
C GLU A 358 -9.24 -17.89 -2.16
N ASP A 359 -8.80 -18.21 -0.95
CA ASP A 359 -8.48 -19.58 -0.61
C ASP A 359 -9.75 -20.43 -0.71
N LYS A 360 -9.79 -21.30 -1.71
CA LYS A 360 -10.88 -22.27 -1.92
C LYS A 360 -10.68 -23.53 -1.10
N THR A 361 -9.64 -23.61 -0.28
CA THR A 361 -9.47 -24.74 0.63
C THR A 361 -10.57 -24.68 1.69
N THR A 362 -11.32 -25.78 1.81
CA THR A 362 -12.21 -25.97 2.94
C THR A 362 -11.32 -26.15 4.18
N PRO A 363 -11.42 -25.28 5.20
CA PRO A 363 -10.66 -25.47 6.42
C PRO A 363 -10.96 -26.85 7.01
N LEU A 364 -9.94 -27.51 7.56
CA LEU A 364 -10.11 -28.79 8.28
C LEU A 364 -11.15 -28.72 9.41
N VAL A 365 -11.41 -27.52 9.92
CA VAL A 365 -12.43 -27.23 10.92
C VAL A 365 -13.34 -26.14 10.38
N ASP A 366 -14.63 -26.44 10.22
CA ASP A 366 -15.63 -25.46 9.79
C ASP A 366 -15.67 -24.26 10.77
N PRO A 367 -15.37 -23.03 10.33
CA PRO A 367 -15.46 -21.84 11.18
C PRO A 367 -16.85 -21.62 11.80
N ALA A 368 -17.93 -22.15 11.18
CA ALA A 368 -19.28 -22.09 11.73
C ALA A 368 -19.40 -22.80 13.09
N ASN A 369 -18.50 -23.74 13.41
CA ASN A 369 -18.45 -24.41 14.71
C ASN A 369 -18.24 -23.43 15.88
N TYR A 370 -17.61 -22.28 15.64
CA TYR A 370 -17.36 -21.27 16.69
C TYR A 370 -18.52 -20.29 16.88
N ASN A 371 -19.48 -20.23 15.96
CA ASN A 371 -20.64 -19.34 16.07
C ASN A 371 -21.69 -19.84 17.09
N ASN A 372 -21.60 -21.09 17.51
CA ASN A 372 -22.55 -21.76 18.40
C ASN A 372 -21.95 -22.14 19.77
N ALA A 373 -20.78 -21.63 20.13
CA ALA A 373 -20.22 -21.91 21.46
C ALA A 373 -21.14 -21.29 22.52
N PRO A 374 -21.69 -22.07 23.47
CA PRO A 374 -22.49 -21.52 24.56
C PRO A 374 -21.59 -20.57 25.38
N ALA A 375 -22.14 -19.40 25.71
CA ALA A 375 -21.53 -18.51 26.68
C ALA A 375 -21.49 -19.25 28.03
N ASN A 376 -20.30 -19.69 28.44
CA ASN A 376 -20.05 -20.17 29.79
C ASN A 376 -19.76 -19.00 30.73
#